data_AF-A0A8H7HNR7-F1
#
_entry.id   AF-A0A8H7HNR7-F1
#
_cell.length_a   1.000
_cell.length_b   1.000
_cell.length_c   1.000
_cell.angle_alpha   90.00
_cell.angle_beta   90.00
_cell.angle_gamma   90.00
#
_symmetry.space_group_name_H-M   'P 1'
#
loop_
_entity.id
_entity.type
_entity.pdbx_description
1 polymer ?
#
loop_
_entity_poly.entity_id
_entity_poly.type
_entity_poly.pdbx_seq_one_letter_code
_entity_poly.pdbx_strand_id
1 'polypeptide(L)'
;MIASLIELKTHNLSLFDALIVTMLTTIMTAFVTVNTAYIRTLGLSINISSFLFTTFWVYWGLQVWNDPKTFGIPEGEENCNASIDTVFVVFGHNVSVTNSGLRGFAMFIFAIGSISALAALWQCITWSLRYIVGTARTAKENAAARYAKELRHRRARSGGKGQHMTRFGGTVGMIYMIVTTEQIVRRNQDVPKQVNDWTYSQTIALIMLGQQLMDCFTYFKEEINYRKAERARANGDVA
;
A
#
# COMPACT_ATOMS: atom_id res chain seq x y z
N MET A 1 4.36 11.85 -4.08
CA MET A 1 2.96 12.31 -3.93
C MET A 1 2.85 13.81 -3.71
N ILE A 2 3.43 14.41 -2.67
CA ILE A 2 3.40 15.89 -2.56
C ILE A 2 4.15 16.54 -3.75
N ALA A 3 5.33 16.02 -4.10
CA ALA A 3 6.06 16.48 -5.28
C ALA A 3 5.25 16.33 -6.58
N SER A 4 4.56 15.21 -6.78
CA SER A 4 3.72 14.99 -7.98
C SER A 4 2.47 15.86 -7.99
N LEU A 5 1.93 16.22 -6.82
CA LEU A 5 0.85 17.21 -6.69
C LEU A 5 1.33 18.61 -7.06
N ILE A 6 2.55 18.99 -6.63
CA ILE A 6 3.16 20.26 -7.02
C ILE A 6 3.38 20.26 -8.53
N GLU A 7 4.00 19.21 -9.08
CA GLU A 7 4.27 19.08 -10.52
C GLU A 7 2.99 19.17 -11.36
N LEU A 8 1.93 18.49 -10.93
CA LEU A 8 0.62 18.58 -11.56
C LEU A 8 0.08 20.02 -11.60
N LYS A 9 0.38 20.83 -10.58
CA LYS A 9 -0.08 22.22 -10.48
C LYS A 9 0.86 23.23 -11.14
N THR A 10 2.14 22.91 -11.32
CA THR A 10 3.14 23.86 -11.82
C THR A 10 3.61 23.58 -13.24
N HIS A 11 3.66 22.32 -13.67
CA HIS A 11 4.36 21.91 -14.89
C HIS A 11 3.59 20.91 -15.77
N ASN A 12 2.30 20.67 -15.47
CA ASN A 12 1.44 19.70 -16.17
C ASN A 12 2.03 18.28 -16.15
N LEU A 13 1.60 17.47 -15.17
CA LEU A 13 2.05 16.09 -15.05
C LEU A 13 1.32 15.19 -16.06
N SER A 14 2.07 14.37 -16.80
CA SER A 14 1.49 13.40 -17.73
C SER A 14 0.60 12.38 -17.01
N LEU A 15 -0.45 11.88 -17.71
CA LEU A 15 -1.30 10.82 -17.17
C LEU A 15 -0.49 9.55 -16.85
N PHE A 16 0.48 9.20 -17.69
CA PHE A 16 1.35 8.07 -17.45
C PHE A 16 2.09 8.19 -16.11
N ASP A 17 2.76 9.32 -15.88
CA ASP A 17 3.49 9.56 -14.63
C ASP A 17 2.53 9.53 -13.43
N ALA A 18 1.33 10.07 -13.61
CA ALA A 18 0.33 10.05 -12.56
C ALA A 18 -0.16 8.64 -12.21
N LEU A 19 -0.27 7.75 -13.20
CA LEU A 19 -0.59 6.34 -12.99
C LEU A 19 0.56 5.60 -12.30
N ILE A 20 1.81 5.86 -12.66
CA ILE A 20 2.98 5.28 -11.98
C ILE A 20 3.02 5.72 -10.51
N VAL A 21 2.85 7.02 -10.24
CA VAL A 21 2.76 7.54 -8.87
C VAL A 21 1.61 6.87 -8.12
N THR A 22 0.46 6.69 -8.77
CA THR A 22 -0.70 6.00 -8.19
C THR A 22 -0.36 4.55 -7.82
N MET A 23 0.31 3.81 -8.70
CA MET A 23 0.71 2.42 -8.44
C MET A 23 1.71 2.32 -7.28
N LEU A 24 2.75 3.13 -7.29
CA LEU A 24 3.79 3.15 -6.25
C LEU A 24 3.21 3.53 -4.88
N THR A 25 2.37 4.56 -4.84
CA THR A 25 1.70 4.97 -3.59
C THR A 25 0.70 3.92 -3.12
N THR A 26 0.02 3.21 -4.03
CA THR A 26 -0.89 2.11 -3.67
C THR A 26 -0.13 0.92 -3.08
N ILE A 27 1.07 0.60 -3.57
CA ILE A 27 1.96 -0.41 -2.96
C ILE A 27 2.28 -0.02 -1.51
N MET A 28 2.66 1.24 -1.29
CA MET A 28 2.93 1.76 0.04
C MET A 28 1.69 1.72 0.95
N THR A 29 0.52 2.09 0.43
CA THR A 29 -0.76 1.99 1.15
C THR A 29 -1.05 0.55 1.53
N ALA A 30 -0.94 -0.40 0.61
CA ALA A 30 -1.16 -1.82 0.88
C ALA A 30 -0.22 -2.34 1.98
N PHE A 31 1.07 -1.97 1.93
CA PHE A 31 2.04 -2.30 2.97
C PHE A 31 1.62 -1.75 4.34
N VAL A 32 1.21 -0.48 4.41
CA VAL A 32 0.74 0.16 5.65
C VAL A 32 -0.53 -0.51 6.17
N THR A 33 -1.47 -0.86 5.30
CA THR A 33 -2.72 -1.54 5.67
C THR A 33 -2.44 -2.91 6.28
N VAL A 34 -1.57 -3.71 5.67
CA VAL A 34 -1.18 -5.05 6.19
C VAL A 34 -0.47 -4.91 7.54
N ASN A 35 0.35 -3.87 7.72
CA ASN A 35 1.13 -3.63 8.92
C ASN A 35 0.47 -2.67 9.92
N THR A 36 -0.82 -2.38 9.77
CA THR A 36 -1.51 -1.34 10.55
C THR A 36 -1.42 -1.57 12.06
N ALA A 37 -1.48 -2.83 12.52
CA ALA A 37 -1.37 -3.14 13.94
C ALA A 37 -0.01 -2.76 14.53
N TYR A 38 1.07 -2.97 13.78
CA TYR A 38 2.42 -2.56 14.18
C TYR A 38 2.58 -1.04 14.10
N ILE A 39 2.20 -0.44 12.98
CA ILE A 39 2.34 1.01 12.74
C ILE A 39 1.62 1.84 13.80
N ARG A 40 0.44 1.39 14.25
CA ARG A 40 -0.33 2.05 15.33
C ARG A 40 0.44 2.17 16.64
N THR A 41 1.47 1.35 16.89
CA THR A 41 2.26 1.40 18.13
C THR A 41 3.38 2.42 18.11
N LEU A 42 3.77 2.92 16.93
CA LEU A 42 4.96 3.74 16.76
C LEU A 42 4.78 5.20 17.24
N GLY A 43 3.55 5.61 17.56
CA GLY A 43 3.23 6.87 18.25
C GLY A 43 2.57 7.94 17.36
N LEU A 44 2.42 9.15 17.91
CA LEU A 44 1.61 10.21 17.30
C LEU A 44 2.12 10.67 15.92
N SER A 45 3.43 10.87 15.76
CA SER A 45 4.02 11.37 14.50
C SER A 45 3.69 10.46 13.32
N ILE A 46 3.84 9.15 13.49
CA ILE A 46 3.55 8.16 12.45
C ILE A 46 2.06 8.06 12.15
N ASN A 47 1.19 8.19 13.15
CA ASN A 47 -0.26 8.25 12.90
C ASN A 47 -0.62 9.50 12.08
N ILE A 48 -0.05 10.68 12.40
CA ILE A 48 -0.25 11.91 11.62
C ILE A 48 0.26 11.72 10.19
N SER A 49 1.47 11.20 10.00
CA SER A 49 2.00 10.90 8.67
C SER A 49 1.11 9.91 7.91
N SER A 50 0.60 8.86 8.56
CA SER A 50 -0.31 7.89 7.96
C SER A 50 -1.64 8.54 7.55
N PHE A 51 -2.20 9.42 8.37
CA PHE A 51 -3.42 10.16 8.04
C PHE A 51 -3.23 11.09 6.84
N LEU A 52 -2.16 11.90 6.86
CA LEU A 52 -1.84 12.82 5.77
C LEU A 52 -1.58 12.04 4.47
N PHE A 53 -0.78 10.99 4.54
CA PHE A 53 -0.49 10.14 3.39
C PHE A 53 -1.76 9.51 2.81
N THR A 54 -2.62 8.92 3.65
CA THR A 54 -3.86 8.29 3.16
C THR A 54 -4.81 9.33 2.54
N THR A 55 -4.94 10.50 3.16
CA THR A 55 -5.78 11.60 2.65
C THR A 55 -5.28 12.08 1.28
N PHE A 56 -3.98 12.34 1.16
CA PHE A 56 -3.39 12.75 -0.12
C PHE A 56 -3.46 11.63 -1.17
N TRP A 57 -3.34 10.37 -0.78
CA TRP A 57 -3.45 9.23 -1.69
C TRP A 57 -4.86 9.09 -2.27
N VAL A 58 -5.89 9.24 -1.42
CA VAL A 58 -7.29 9.29 -1.85
C VAL A 58 -7.53 10.47 -2.78
N TYR A 59 -7.11 11.67 -2.38
CA TYR A 59 -7.26 12.87 -3.19
C TYR A 59 -6.59 12.72 -4.55
N TRP A 60 -5.35 12.23 -4.57
CA TRP A 60 -4.59 11.96 -5.79
C TRP A 60 -5.33 10.99 -6.71
N GLY A 61 -5.74 9.84 -6.19
CA GLY A 61 -6.44 8.83 -6.96
C GLY A 61 -7.75 9.34 -7.55
N LEU A 62 -8.56 10.04 -6.75
CA LEU A 62 -9.79 10.66 -7.24
C LEU A 62 -9.50 11.69 -8.32
N GLN A 63 -8.45 12.51 -8.18
CA GLN A 63 -8.08 13.51 -9.18
C GLN A 63 -7.66 12.86 -10.52
N VAL A 64 -6.82 11.82 -10.46
CA VAL A 64 -6.33 11.10 -11.65
C VAL A 64 -7.48 10.39 -12.38
N TRP A 65 -8.38 9.75 -11.63
CA TRP A 65 -9.45 8.93 -12.20
C TRP A 65 -10.77 9.69 -12.41
N ASN A 66 -10.88 10.95 -11.98
CA ASN A 66 -12.08 11.75 -12.22
C ASN A 66 -12.27 12.05 -13.72
N ASP A 67 -11.23 12.43 -14.44
CA ASP A 67 -11.29 12.50 -15.91
C ASP A 67 -9.92 12.19 -16.52
N PRO A 68 -9.60 10.91 -16.75
CA PRO A 68 -8.30 10.54 -17.28
C PRO A 68 -8.09 11.03 -18.73
N LYS A 69 -9.15 11.39 -19.47
CA LYS A 69 -8.99 11.87 -20.85
C LYS A 69 -8.34 13.24 -20.91
N THR A 70 -8.68 14.12 -19.96
CA THR A 70 -8.22 15.50 -19.90
C THR A 70 -7.12 15.72 -18.87
N PHE A 71 -6.76 14.68 -18.10
CA PHE A 71 -5.77 14.78 -17.04
C PHE A 71 -4.41 15.23 -17.59
N GLY A 72 -3.87 16.32 -17.03
CA GLY A 72 -2.55 16.84 -17.37
C GLY A 72 -2.48 17.58 -18.71
N ILE A 73 -3.59 17.73 -19.43
CA ILE A 73 -3.65 18.48 -20.68
C ILE A 73 -3.97 19.95 -20.36
N PRO A 74 -3.15 20.93 -20.82
CA PRO A 74 -3.44 22.35 -20.62
C PRO A 74 -4.68 22.79 -21.40
N GLU A 75 -5.38 23.80 -20.88
CA GLU A 75 -6.53 24.40 -21.56
C GLU A 75 -6.11 24.93 -22.95
N GLY A 76 -6.80 24.48 -24.01
CA GLY A 76 -6.49 24.83 -25.40
C GLY A 76 -5.74 23.75 -26.20
N GLU A 77 -5.27 22.68 -25.58
CA GLU A 77 -4.60 21.55 -26.25
C GLU A 77 -5.46 20.27 -26.30
N GLU A 78 -6.77 20.40 -26.49
CA GLU A 78 -7.74 19.31 -26.41
C GLU A 78 -7.55 18.17 -27.44
N ASN A 79 -6.75 18.39 -28.48
CA ASN A 79 -6.41 17.38 -29.50
C ASN A 79 -5.20 16.50 -29.14
N CYS A 80 -4.68 16.61 -27.90
CA CYS A 80 -3.56 15.78 -27.46
C CYS A 80 -4.03 14.33 -27.15
N ASN A 81 -3.62 13.38 -28.00
CA ASN A 81 -4.00 11.97 -27.86
C ASN A 81 -3.16 11.21 -26.80
N ALA A 82 -2.16 11.84 -26.19
CA ALA A 82 -1.26 11.18 -25.25
C ALA A 82 -2.00 10.48 -24.08
N SER A 83 -3.08 11.09 -23.58
CA SER A 83 -3.92 10.52 -22.53
C SER A 83 -4.81 9.36 -23.01
N ILE A 84 -5.19 9.36 -24.29
CA ILE A 84 -6.04 8.33 -24.91
C ILE A 84 -5.22 7.08 -25.21
N ASP A 85 -3.99 7.29 -25.68
CA ASP A 85 -3.04 6.24 -26.05
C ASP A 85 -2.38 5.59 -24.83
N THR A 86 -2.50 6.20 -23.65
CA THR A 86 -1.99 5.62 -22.41
C THR A 86 -2.74 4.32 -22.07
N VAL A 87 -1.98 3.24 -21.89
CA VAL A 87 -2.51 1.92 -21.57
C VAL A 87 -2.24 1.58 -20.11
N PHE A 88 -3.27 1.07 -19.43
CA PHE A 88 -3.17 0.42 -18.13
C PHE A 88 -3.15 -1.10 -18.31
N VAL A 89 -2.48 -1.81 -17.40
CA VAL A 89 -2.38 -3.27 -17.47
C VAL A 89 -3.17 -3.90 -16.34
N VAL A 90 -4.07 -4.83 -16.68
CA VAL A 90 -4.87 -5.60 -15.72
C VAL A 90 -4.71 -7.08 -16.05
N PHE A 91 -4.16 -7.86 -15.12
CA PHE A 91 -3.86 -9.29 -15.32
C PHE A 91 -3.12 -9.59 -16.64
N GLY A 92 -2.19 -8.73 -17.05
CA GLY A 92 -1.43 -8.90 -18.29
C GLY A 92 -2.18 -8.51 -19.56
N HIS A 93 -3.39 -7.94 -19.48
CA HIS A 93 -4.14 -7.41 -20.62
C HIS A 93 -4.06 -5.88 -20.68
N ASN A 94 -3.98 -5.35 -21.90
CA ASN A 94 -4.02 -3.91 -22.17
C ASN A 94 -5.44 -3.41 -22.04
N VAL A 95 -5.65 -2.41 -21.18
CA VAL A 95 -6.92 -1.73 -20.98
C VAL A 95 -6.67 -0.23 -21.14
N SER A 96 -7.43 0.44 -22.01
CA SER A 96 -7.35 1.90 -22.10
C SER A 96 -7.73 2.52 -20.76
N VAL A 97 -6.96 3.51 -20.30
CA VAL A 97 -7.24 4.23 -19.04
C VAL A 97 -8.60 4.94 -19.11
N THR A 98 -9.06 5.25 -20.32
CA THR A 98 -10.36 5.88 -20.59
C THR A 98 -11.56 4.93 -20.46
N ASN A 99 -11.31 3.63 -20.25
CA ASN A 99 -12.36 2.63 -20.07
C ASN A 99 -13.22 2.95 -18.83
N SER A 100 -14.54 3.00 -19.02
CA SER A 100 -15.50 3.35 -17.96
C SER A 100 -15.52 2.36 -16.80
N GLY A 101 -15.32 1.06 -17.08
CA GLY A 101 -15.26 0.02 -16.06
C GLY A 101 -14.02 0.14 -15.19
N LEU A 102 -12.85 0.33 -15.80
CA LEU A 102 -11.59 0.54 -15.07
C LEU A 102 -11.65 1.81 -14.22
N ARG A 103 -12.15 2.91 -14.79
CA ARG A 103 -12.36 4.18 -14.07
C ARG A 103 -13.31 4.00 -12.87
N GLY A 104 -14.46 3.37 -13.09
CA GLY A 104 -15.43 3.11 -12.02
C GLY A 104 -14.84 2.27 -10.88
N PHE A 105 -14.09 1.22 -11.23
CA PHE A 105 -13.37 0.40 -10.25
C PHE A 105 -12.32 1.21 -9.47
N ALA A 106 -11.49 2.01 -10.15
CA ALA A 106 -10.49 2.83 -9.50
C ALA A 106 -11.12 3.84 -8.52
N MET A 107 -12.14 4.56 -8.98
CA MET A 107 -12.88 5.53 -8.14
C MET A 107 -13.50 4.85 -6.91
N PHE A 108 -14.05 3.65 -7.06
CA PHE A 108 -14.58 2.85 -5.95
C PHE A 108 -13.49 2.49 -4.92
N ILE A 109 -12.31 2.05 -5.36
CA ILE A 109 -11.18 1.74 -4.47
C ILE A 109 -10.73 2.98 -3.69
N PHE A 110 -10.59 4.13 -4.35
CA PHE A 110 -10.21 5.38 -3.66
C PHE A 110 -11.30 5.88 -2.72
N ALA A 111 -12.58 5.67 -3.04
CA ALA A 111 -13.70 5.98 -2.15
C ALA A 111 -13.68 5.13 -0.87
N ILE A 112 -13.38 3.82 -0.95
CA ILE A 112 -13.12 2.98 0.23
C ILE A 112 -11.89 3.51 1.00
N GLY A 113 -10.88 3.98 0.27
CA GLY A 113 -9.71 4.67 0.82
C GLY A 113 -10.08 5.82 1.76
N SER A 114 -11.12 6.59 1.44
CA SER A 114 -11.62 7.69 2.30
C SER A 114 -12.04 7.20 3.68
N ILE A 115 -12.64 6.00 3.78
CA ILE A 115 -13.00 5.39 5.07
C ILE A 115 -11.72 5.10 5.88
N SER A 116 -10.66 4.63 5.22
CA SER A 116 -9.36 4.39 5.85
C SER A 116 -8.72 5.70 6.34
N ALA A 117 -8.85 6.80 5.58
CA ALA A 117 -8.38 8.12 5.99
C ALA A 117 -9.12 8.62 7.25
N LEU A 118 -10.45 8.45 7.31
CA LEU A 118 -11.25 8.77 8.50
C LEU A 118 -10.86 7.93 9.71
N ALA A 119 -10.62 6.64 9.51
CA ALA A 119 -10.13 5.76 10.58
C ALA A 119 -8.75 6.23 11.08
N ALA A 120 -7.84 6.63 10.19
CA ALA A 120 -6.54 7.18 10.56
C ALA A 120 -6.66 8.51 11.33
N LEU A 121 -7.57 9.40 10.91
CA LEU A 121 -7.87 10.65 11.63
C LEU A 121 -8.35 10.36 13.05
N TRP A 122 -9.27 9.41 13.21
CA TRP A 122 -9.74 8.99 14.54
C TRP A 122 -8.59 8.49 15.41
N GLN A 123 -7.67 7.70 14.85
CA GLN A 123 -6.47 7.28 15.58
C GLN A 123 -5.61 8.46 16.01
N CYS A 124 -5.36 9.44 15.12
CA CYS A 124 -4.64 10.67 15.47
C CYS A 124 -5.29 11.38 16.66
N ILE A 125 -6.61 11.59 16.63
CA ILE A 125 -7.35 12.24 17.72
C ILE A 125 -7.19 11.46 19.03
N THR A 126 -7.36 10.13 19.00
CA THR A 126 -7.21 9.31 20.22
C THR A 126 -5.79 9.35 20.78
N TRP A 127 -4.77 9.40 19.93
CA TRP A 127 -3.39 9.56 20.37
C TRP A 127 -3.13 10.95 20.94
N SER A 128 -3.58 12.02 20.27
CA SER A 128 -3.45 13.38 20.79
C SER A 128 -4.10 13.52 22.17
N LEU A 129 -5.31 12.99 22.35
CA LEU A 129 -5.98 12.99 23.66
C LEU A 129 -5.18 12.25 24.74
N ARG A 130 -4.56 11.11 24.41
CA ARG A 130 -3.69 10.38 25.36
C ARG A 130 -2.42 11.14 25.72
N TYR A 131 -1.85 11.88 24.78
CA TYR A 131 -0.68 12.74 25.01
C TYR A 131 -1.04 14.00 25.83
N ILE A 132 -2.29 14.46 25.75
CA ILE A 132 -2.77 15.59 26.56
C ILE A 132 -3.06 15.12 28.01
N VAL A 133 -3.71 13.96 28.16
CA VAL A 133 -4.13 13.44 29.49
C VAL A 133 -2.99 12.73 30.23
N GLY A 134 -1.99 12.20 29.52
CA GLY A 134 -0.87 11.46 30.11
C GLY A 134 0.46 11.80 29.45
N THR A 135 1.54 11.15 29.87
CA THR A 135 2.85 11.36 29.27
C THR A 135 3.02 10.54 27.98
N ALA A 136 3.79 11.08 27.03
CA ALA A 136 4.13 10.41 25.78
C ALA A 136 4.70 8.98 25.99
N ARG A 137 5.48 8.81 27.06
CA ARG A 137 6.12 7.55 27.43
C ARG A 137 5.11 6.50 27.85
N THR A 138 4.18 6.84 28.76
CA THR A 138 3.15 5.89 29.21
C THR A 138 2.19 5.52 28.09
N ALA A 139 1.87 6.46 27.19
CA ALA A 139 1.05 6.18 26.02
C ALA A 139 1.71 5.15 25.07
N LYS A 140 3.01 5.28 24.83
CA LYS A 140 3.79 4.32 24.02
C LYS A 140 3.93 2.95 24.69
N GLU A 141 4.30 2.91 25.97
CA GLU A 141 4.45 1.66 26.72
C GLU A 141 3.11 0.88 26.78
N ASN A 142 2.00 1.58 27.02
CA ASN A 142 0.66 0.99 27.00
C ASN A 142 0.27 0.46 25.61
N ALA A 143 0.64 1.14 24.53
CA ALA A 143 0.38 0.68 23.16
C ALA A 143 1.19 -0.57 22.81
N ALA A 144 2.48 -0.60 23.18
CA ALA A 144 3.35 -1.76 23.00
C ALA A 144 2.85 -2.97 23.80
N ALA A 145 2.42 -2.76 25.05
CA ALA A 145 1.85 -3.81 25.89
C ALA A 145 0.54 -4.39 25.30
N ARG A 146 -0.35 -3.54 24.79
CA ARG A 146 -1.57 -3.98 24.09
C ARG A 146 -1.25 -4.80 22.85
N TYR A 147 -0.28 -4.36 22.05
CA TYR A 147 0.15 -5.09 20.86
C TYR A 147 0.78 -6.45 21.21
N ALA A 148 1.61 -6.50 22.26
CA ALA A 148 2.16 -7.76 22.76
C ALA A 148 1.07 -8.71 23.26
N LYS A 149 0.03 -8.20 23.94
CA LYS A 149 -1.13 -8.98 24.38
C LYS A 149 -1.95 -9.50 23.20
N GLU A 150 -2.19 -8.65 22.19
CA GLU A 150 -2.88 -9.02 20.95
C GLU A 150 -2.11 -10.12 20.20
N LEU A 151 -0.79 -9.99 20.08
CA LEU A 151 0.08 -11.00 19.49
C LEU A 151 0.00 -12.34 20.25
N ARG A 152 0.01 -12.31 21.58
CA ARG A 152 -0.16 -13.53 22.41
C ARG A 152 -1.53 -14.17 22.18
N HIS A 153 -2.61 -13.39 22.16
CA HIS A 153 -3.94 -13.91 21.89
C HIS A 153 -4.08 -14.46 20.47
N ARG A 154 -3.48 -13.79 19.47
CA ARG A 154 -3.42 -14.30 18.10
C ARG A 154 -2.64 -15.59 18.01
N ARG A 155 -1.51 -15.71 18.73
CA ARG A 155 -0.74 -16.96 18.80
C ARG A 155 -1.52 -18.08 19.47
N ALA A 156 -2.27 -17.79 20.53
CA ALA A 156 -3.13 -18.77 21.20
C ALA A 156 -4.33 -19.21 20.33
N ARG A 157 -4.82 -18.33 19.45
CA ARG A 157 -5.89 -18.63 18.48
C ARG A 157 -5.39 -19.19 17.14
N SER A 158 -4.09 -19.32 16.91
CA SER A 158 -3.52 -19.62 15.59
C SER A 158 -3.72 -21.07 15.10
N GLY A 159 -4.56 -21.87 15.75
CA GLY A 159 -5.03 -23.15 15.21
C GLY A 159 -6.07 -23.01 14.07
N GLY A 160 -6.53 -21.79 13.76
CA GLY A 160 -7.57 -21.55 12.75
C GLY A 160 -7.03 -21.17 11.36
N LYS A 161 -7.46 -21.91 10.32
CA LYS A 161 -7.14 -21.72 8.89
C LYS A 161 -7.29 -20.27 8.34
N GLY A 162 -8.07 -19.41 8.97
CA GLY A 162 -8.37 -18.05 8.48
C GLY A 162 -7.21 -17.04 8.60
N GLN A 163 -6.15 -17.34 9.38
CA GLN A 163 -5.07 -16.38 9.62
C GLN A 163 -3.99 -16.35 8.51
N HIS A 164 -3.86 -17.41 7.72
CA HIS A 164 -2.91 -17.47 6.60
C HIS A 164 -3.24 -16.49 5.47
N MET A 165 -4.53 -16.28 5.20
CA MET A 165 -4.98 -15.55 4.01
C MET A 165 -4.66 -14.05 4.09
N THR A 166 -4.68 -13.46 5.29
CA THR A 166 -4.45 -12.02 5.49
C THR A 166 -2.98 -11.63 5.46
N ARG A 167 -2.05 -12.56 5.76
CA ARG A 167 -0.59 -12.29 5.72
C ARG A 167 -0.01 -12.50 4.32
N PHE A 168 -0.38 -13.58 3.63
CA PHE A 168 0.12 -13.85 2.27
C PHE A 168 -0.56 -12.99 1.20
N GLY A 169 -1.83 -12.59 1.41
CA GLY A 169 -2.54 -11.72 0.48
C GLY A 169 -1.85 -10.38 0.24
N GLY A 170 -1.20 -9.83 1.28
CA GLY A 170 -0.38 -8.62 1.16
C GLY A 170 0.81 -8.80 0.22
N THR A 171 1.57 -9.88 0.40
CA THR A 171 2.74 -10.21 -0.43
C THR A 171 2.35 -10.45 -1.89
N VAL A 172 1.31 -11.26 -2.14
CA VAL A 172 0.82 -11.53 -3.50
C VAL A 172 0.34 -10.24 -4.16
N GLY A 173 -0.39 -9.39 -3.42
CA GLY A 173 -0.83 -8.08 -3.90
C GLY A 173 0.34 -7.17 -4.27
N MET A 174 1.40 -7.10 -3.46
CA MET A 174 2.57 -6.29 -3.80
C MET A 174 3.32 -6.82 -5.01
N ILE A 175 3.52 -8.14 -5.13
CA ILE A 175 4.15 -8.74 -6.32
C ILE A 175 3.32 -8.40 -7.56
N TYR A 176 2.00 -8.57 -7.49
CA TYR A 176 1.10 -8.21 -8.58
C TYR A 176 1.24 -6.73 -8.96
N MET A 177 1.28 -5.81 -8.00
CA MET A 177 1.40 -4.38 -8.26
C MET A 177 2.76 -4.00 -8.85
N ILE A 178 3.86 -4.62 -8.38
CA ILE A 178 5.21 -4.43 -8.95
C ILE A 178 5.23 -4.90 -10.40
N VAL A 179 4.79 -6.14 -10.66
CA VAL A 179 4.73 -6.71 -12.01
C VAL A 179 3.84 -5.87 -12.93
N THR A 180 2.70 -5.41 -12.43
CA THR A 180 1.77 -4.56 -13.20
C THR A 180 2.40 -3.22 -13.54
N THR A 181 3.12 -2.60 -12.61
CA THR A 181 3.84 -1.32 -12.85
C THR A 181 4.88 -1.50 -13.94
N GLU A 182 5.69 -2.56 -13.88
CA GLU A 182 6.67 -2.90 -14.91
C GLU A 182 6.03 -3.17 -16.27
N GLN A 183 4.87 -3.85 -16.29
CA GLN A 183 4.13 -4.07 -17.52
C GLN A 183 3.53 -2.78 -18.09
N ILE A 184 3.04 -1.86 -17.25
CA ILE A 184 2.57 -0.54 -17.69
C ILE A 184 3.73 0.22 -18.35
N VAL A 185 4.90 0.27 -17.72
CA VAL A 185 6.10 0.90 -18.28
C VAL A 185 6.47 0.29 -19.64
N ARG A 186 6.55 -1.05 -19.73
CA ARG A 186 6.98 -1.75 -20.95
C ARG A 186 6.02 -1.59 -22.13
N ARG A 187 4.74 -1.33 -21.88
CA ARG A 187 3.70 -1.33 -22.92
C ARG A 187 3.32 0.05 -23.44
N ASN A 188 3.84 1.12 -22.83
CA ASN A 188 3.71 2.48 -23.34
C ASN A 188 4.97 2.82 -24.15
N GLN A 189 4.85 2.97 -25.48
CA GLN A 189 5.96 2.84 -26.45
C GLN A 189 7.14 3.82 -26.24
N ASP A 190 6.90 5.01 -25.67
CA ASP A 190 7.92 6.05 -25.52
C ASP A 190 8.64 6.04 -24.16
N VAL A 191 8.15 5.24 -23.22
CA VAL A 191 8.64 5.24 -21.84
C VAL A 191 9.87 4.37 -21.63
N PRO A 192 9.98 3.12 -22.14
CA PRO A 192 11.08 2.21 -21.81
C PRO A 192 12.47 2.79 -22.04
N LYS A 193 12.63 3.69 -23.01
CA LYS A 193 13.90 4.36 -23.32
C LYS A 193 14.32 5.37 -22.25
N GLN A 194 13.37 5.91 -21.48
CA GLN A 194 13.59 6.94 -20.47
C GLN A 194 13.86 6.36 -19.07
N VAL A 195 13.45 5.12 -18.82
CA VAL A 195 13.54 4.43 -17.51
C VAL A 195 14.47 3.22 -17.53
N ASN A 196 15.43 3.20 -18.46
CA ASN A 196 16.38 2.08 -18.59
C ASN A 196 17.40 2.01 -17.44
N ASP A 197 17.52 3.08 -16.67
CA ASP A 197 18.35 3.14 -15.47
C ASP A 197 17.54 2.75 -14.22
N TRP A 198 18.22 2.07 -13.29
CA TRP A 198 17.62 1.65 -12.04
C TRP A 198 17.05 2.86 -11.28
N THR A 199 15.73 2.90 -11.14
CA THR A 199 15.06 4.04 -10.53
C THR A 199 15.04 3.92 -9.00
N TYR A 200 15.08 5.05 -8.31
CA TYR A 200 14.95 5.11 -6.85
C TYR A 200 13.67 4.43 -6.34
N SER A 201 12.57 4.49 -7.11
CA SER A 201 11.31 3.81 -6.81
C SER A 201 11.42 2.29 -6.91
N GLN A 202 12.17 1.74 -7.86
CA GLN A 202 12.47 0.31 -7.93
C GLN A 202 13.30 -0.14 -6.70
N THR A 203 14.27 0.66 -6.25
CA THR A 203 15.00 0.40 -5.00
C THR A 203 14.07 0.33 -3.80
N ILE A 204 13.17 1.31 -3.64
CA ILE A 204 12.20 1.32 -2.54
C ILE A 204 11.27 0.10 -2.63
N ALA A 205 10.74 -0.21 -3.81
CA ALA A 205 9.86 -1.35 -4.00
C ALA A 205 10.54 -2.67 -3.58
N LEU A 206 11.82 -2.85 -3.93
CA LEU A 206 12.60 -4.01 -3.53
C LEU A 206 12.88 -4.05 -2.02
N ILE A 207 13.15 -2.90 -1.39
CA ILE A 207 13.29 -2.81 0.07
C ILE A 207 11.98 -3.21 0.76
N MET A 208 10.85 -2.69 0.31
CA MET A 208 9.53 -3.01 0.88
C MET A 208 9.16 -4.49 0.66
N LEU A 209 9.48 -5.04 -0.52
CA LEU A 209 9.31 -6.46 -0.80
C LEU A 209 10.22 -7.32 0.08
N GLY A 210 11.48 -6.90 0.28
CA GLY A 210 12.45 -7.58 1.12
C GLY A 210 11.96 -7.78 2.55
N GLN A 211 11.36 -6.75 3.16
CA GLN A 211 10.75 -6.88 4.49
C GLN A 211 9.65 -7.95 4.52
N GLN A 212 8.78 -7.95 3.52
CA GLN A 212 7.65 -8.89 3.45
C GLN A 212 8.11 -10.33 3.17
N LEU A 213 9.18 -10.51 2.41
CA LEU A 213 9.85 -11.80 2.24
C LEU A 213 10.48 -12.29 3.55
N MET A 214 11.16 -11.41 4.31
CA MET A 214 11.72 -11.77 5.62
C MET A 214 10.63 -12.21 6.62
N ASP A 215 9.49 -11.51 6.64
CA ASP A 215 8.33 -11.90 7.46
C ASP A 215 7.77 -13.27 7.04
N CYS A 216 7.71 -13.51 5.73
CA CYS A 216 7.29 -14.79 5.16
C CYS A 216 8.24 -15.95 5.54
N PHE A 217 9.56 -15.73 5.43
CA PHE A 217 10.56 -16.72 5.84
C PHE A 217 10.52 -17.03 7.33
N THR A 218 10.39 -15.98 8.17
CA THR A 218 10.27 -16.13 9.62
C THR A 218 9.03 -16.97 9.96
N TYR A 219 7.92 -16.70 9.28
CA TYR A 219 6.69 -17.47 9.42
C TYR A 219 6.87 -18.95 9.03
N PHE A 220 7.45 -19.24 7.87
CA PHE A 220 7.71 -20.63 7.46
C PHE A 220 8.60 -21.37 8.46
N LYS A 221 9.61 -20.70 9.00
CA LYS A 221 10.49 -21.26 10.04
C LYS A 221 9.70 -21.58 11.31
N GLU A 222 8.83 -20.67 11.76
CA GLU A 222 7.95 -20.90 12.91
C GLU A 222 6.97 -22.06 12.68
N GLU A 223 6.35 -22.15 11.51
CA GLU A 223 5.42 -23.23 11.14
C GLU A 223 6.12 -24.59 11.09
N ILE A 224 7.33 -24.65 10.52
CA ILE A 224 8.15 -25.88 10.51
C ILE A 224 8.48 -26.31 11.94
N ASN A 225 8.87 -25.37 12.80
CA ASN A 225 9.18 -25.66 14.21
C ASN A 225 7.94 -26.13 14.98
N TYR A 226 6.79 -25.51 14.74
CA TYR A 226 5.51 -25.92 15.31
C TYR A 226 5.16 -27.36 14.91
N ARG A 227 5.23 -27.69 13.62
CA ARG A 227 4.96 -29.05 13.12
C ARG A 227 5.94 -30.08 13.65
N LYS A 228 7.22 -29.72 13.82
CA LYS A 228 8.22 -30.58 14.47
C LYS A 228 7.86 -30.85 15.93
N ALA A 229 7.47 -29.81 16.68
CA ALA A 229 7.05 -29.96 18.07
C ALA A 229 5.76 -30.79 18.21
N GLU A 230 4.80 -30.63 17.30
CA GLU A 230 3.58 -31.41 17.26
C GLU A 230 3.85 -32.90 16.99
N ARG A 231 4.76 -33.21 16.04
CA ARG A 231 5.22 -34.58 15.78
C ARG A 231 5.95 -35.19 16.98
N ALA A 232 6.83 -34.43 17.65
CA ALA A 232 7.51 -34.90 18.86
C ALA A 232 6.52 -35.24 20.00
N ARG A 233 5.47 -34.42 20.16
CA ARG A 233 4.39 -34.70 21.12
C ARG A 233 3.57 -35.94 20.74
N ALA A 234 3.24 -36.10 19.45
CA ALA A 234 2.51 -37.27 18.97
C ALA A 234 3.30 -38.58 19.13
N ASN A 235 4.63 -38.51 19.05
CA ASN A 235 5.51 -39.67 19.20
C ASN A 235 5.85 -40.00 20.66
N GLY A 236 5.39 -39.21 21.64
CA GLY A 236 5.70 -39.43 23.06
C GLY A 236 7.11 -39.06 23.48
N ASP A 237 7.87 -38.35 22.65
CA ASP A 237 9.27 -37.96 22.89
C ASP A 237 9.42 -36.78 23.89
N VAL A 238 8.31 -36.33 24.50
CA VAL A 238 8.28 -35.20 25.44
C VAL A 238 7.72 -35.69 26.77
N ALA A 239 8.61 -36.27 27.60
CA ALA A 239 8.38 -36.53 29.03
C ALA A 239 9.09 -35.46 29.87
#